data_AF-X1EDL4-F1
#
_entry.id   AF-X1EDL4-F1
#
_cell.length_a   1.000
_cell.length_b   1.000
_cell.length_c   1.000
_cell.angle_alpha   90.00
_cell.angle_beta   90.00
_cell.angle_gamma   90.00
#
_symmetry.space_group_name_H-M   'P 1'
#
loop_
_entity.id
_entity.type
_entity.pdbx_description
1 polymer ?
#
loop_
_entity_poly.entity_id
_entity_poly.type
_entity_poly.pdbx_seq_one_letter_code
_entity_poly.pdbx_strand_id
1 'polypeptide(L)'
;KTAEMGDKISKKILKEEADEAIISVKTVVDKLGLADKEFDLVFVGNVFKCEKYFKSVLMRKLKSKFIKINFKSLTKKPVEGAIKLALRKSVIF
;
A
#
# COMPACT_ATOMS: atom_id res chain seq x y z
N LYS A 1 0.71 19.36 -0.21
CA LYS A 1 0.52 20.55 -1.08
C LYS A 1 1.84 21.21 -1.48
N THR A 2 2.86 21.32 -0.61
CA THR A 2 4.17 21.91 -0.98
C THR A 2 4.88 21.21 -2.15
N ALA A 3 4.85 19.87 -2.21
CA ALA A 3 5.37 19.12 -3.36
C ALA A 3 4.69 19.48 -4.70
N GLU A 4 3.38 19.75 -4.66
CA GLU A 4 2.60 20.18 -5.83
C GLU A 4 2.95 21.60 -6.26
N MET A 5 3.36 22.45 -5.31
CA MET A 5 3.83 23.81 -5.54
C MET A 5 5.28 23.88 -6.05
N GLY A 6 5.90 22.74 -6.38
CA GLY A 6 7.22 22.70 -6.99
C GLY A 6 8.36 22.35 -6.05
N ASP A 7 8.12 22.31 -4.73
CA ASP A 7 9.17 22.14 -3.72
C ASP A 7 9.98 20.85 -3.91
N LYS A 8 11.29 21.01 -4.12
CA LYS A 8 12.19 19.91 -4.46
C LYS A 8 12.43 18.99 -3.25
N ILE A 9 12.45 19.55 -2.04
CA ILE A 9 12.69 18.78 -0.81
C ILE A 9 11.48 17.86 -0.52
N SER A 10 10.27 18.40 -0.55
CA SER A 10 9.03 17.63 -0.36
C SER A 10 8.90 16.52 -1.40
N LYS A 11 9.25 16.78 -2.67
CA LYS A 11 9.26 15.74 -3.72
C LYS A 11 10.28 14.65 -3.44
N LYS A 12 11.49 15.01 -2.95
CA LYS A 12 12.53 14.07 -2.58
C LYS A 12 12.07 13.16 -1.44
N ILE A 13 11.53 13.76 -0.37
CA ILE A 13 10.98 13.02 0.78
C ILE A 13 9.92 12.02 0.31
N LEU A 14 8.90 12.46 -0.45
CA LEU A 14 7.86 11.54 -0.93
C LEU A 14 8.41 10.42 -1.82
N LYS A 15 9.45 10.68 -2.60
CA LYS A 15 10.08 9.65 -3.42
C LYS A 15 10.82 8.62 -2.56
N GLU A 16 11.55 9.07 -1.54
CA GLU A 16 12.25 8.21 -0.58
C GLU A 16 11.25 7.36 0.23
N GLU A 17 10.17 7.96 0.72
CA GLU A 17 9.08 7.23 1.38
C GLU A 17 8.43 6.18 0.46
N ALA A 18 8.29 6.47 -0.83
CA ALA A 18 7.78 5.50 -1.79
C ALA A 18 8.76 4.32 -1.98
N ASP A 19 10.07 4.56 -1.91
CA ASP A 19 11.09 3.52 -1.96
C ASP A 19 11.06 2.62 -0.71
N GLU A 20 10.90 3.19 0.48
CA GLU A 20 10.71 2.44 1.72
C GLU A 20 9.43 1.59 1.70
N ALA A 21 8.32 2.15 1.22
CA ALA A 21 7.07 1.40 1.07
C ALA A 21 7.21 0.19 0.13
N ILE A 22 8.03 0.29 -0.93
CA ILE A 22 8.32 -0.82 -1.84
C ILE A 22 9.10 -1.91 -1.12
N ILE A 23 10.09 -1.55 -0.30
CA ILE A 23 10.88 -2.52 0.48
C ILE A 23 9.96 -3.29 1.45
N SER A 24 9.05 -2.58 2.12
CA SER A 24 8.04 -3.22 2.99
C SER A 24 7.18 -4.23 2.24
N VAL A 25 6.61 -3.85 1.09
CA VAL A 25 5.78 -4.76 0.28
C VAL A 25 6.59 -5.96 -0.20
N LYS A 26 7.80 -5.72 -0.74
CA LYS A 26 8.70 -6.78 -1.21
C LYS A 26 9.00 -7.78 -0.09
N THR A 27 9.32 -7.29 1.11
CA THR A 27 9.65 -8.14 2.26
C THR A 27 8.50 -9.09 2.60
N VAL A 28 7.26 -8.61 2.60
CA VAL A 28 6.08 -9.45 2.86
C VAL A 28 5.84 -10.45 1.72
N VAL A 29 5.95 -10.00 0.48
CA VAL A 29 5.79 -10.84 -0.71
C VAL A 29 6.80 -11.99 -0.73
N ASP A 30 8.06 -11.69 -0.45
CA ASP A 30 9.14 -12.69 -0.40
C ASP A 30 8.91 -13.68 0.75
N LYS A 31 8.58 -13.18 1.95
CA LYS A 31 8.35 -14.01 3.14
C LYS A 31 7.15 -14.93 3.01
N LEU A 32 6.15 -14.55 2.23
CA LEU A 32 4.93 -15.34 2.00
C LEU A 32 4.94 -16.12 0.68
N GLY A 33 6.02 -16.02 -0.11
CA GLY A 33 6.12 -16.68 -1.42
C GLY A 33 5.01 -16.27 -2.38
N LEU A 34 4.74 -14.96 -2.46
CA LEU A 34 3.67 -14.37 -3.29
C LEU A 34 4.14 -13.82 -4.63
N ALA A 35 5.45 -13.79 -4.91
CA ALA A 35 6.03 -13.10 -6.07
C ALA A 35 5.39 -13.53 -7.41
N ASP A 36 5.12 -14.82 -7.57
CA ASP A 36 4.53 -15.42 -8.78
C ASP A 36 3.03 -15.73 -8.65
N LYS A 37 2.39 -15.25 -7.58
CA LYS A 37 0.97 -15.48 -7.28
C LYS A 37 0.17 -14.19 -7.43
N GLU A 38 -1.12 -14.33 -7.65
CA GLU A 38 -2.04 -13.20 -7.53
C GLU A 38 -2.20 -12.82 -6.07
N PHE A 39 -2.13 -11.52 -5.78
CA PHE A 39 -2.43 -10.99 -4.45
C PHE A 39 -3.00 -9.58 -4.56
N ASP A 40 -3.91 -9.26 -3.65
CA ASP A 40 -4.47 -7.93 -3.52
C ASP A 40 -3.58 -7.07 -2.60
N LEU A 41 -3.29 -5.85 -3.05
CA LEU A 41 -2.68 -4.80 -2.24
C LEU A 41 -3.65 -3.63 -2.10
N VAL A 42 -3.93 -3.26 -0.85
CA VAL A 42 -4.81 -2.13 -0.50
C VAL A 42 -3.98 -1.05 0.18
N PHE A 43 -4.13 0.19 -0.26
CA PHE A 43 -3.50 1.35 0.38
C PHE A 43 -4.46 2.03 1.35
N VAL A 44 -4.02 2.25 2.58
CA VAL A 44 -4.79 2.93 3.64
C VAL A 44 -3.94 4.04 4.25
N GLY A 45 -4.50 5.24 4.35
CA GLY A 45 -3.82 6.42 4.92
C GLY A 45 -3.87 7.64 3.99
N ASN A 46 -3.75 8.83 4.57
CA ASN A 46 -3.89 10.08 3.81
C ASN A 46 -2.72 10.33 2.84
N VAL A 47 -1.52 9.81 3.10
CA VAL A 47 -0.36 9.96 2.22
C VAL A 47 -0.62 9.41 0.81
N PHE A 48 -1.40 8.33 0.71
CA PHE A 48 -1.78 7.72 -0.56
C PHE A 48 -2.77 8.57 -1.38
N LYS A 49 -3.31 9.67 -0.84
CA LYS A 49 -4.04 10.67 -1.63
C LYS A 49 -3.11 11.54 -2.48
N CYS A 50 -1.80 11.55 -2.20
CA CYS A 50 -0.82 12.20 -3.05
C CYS A 50 -0.53 11.35 -4.30
N GLU A 51 -1.33 11.56 -5.35
CA GLU A 51 -1.28 10.72 -6.54
C GLU A 51 0.04 10.85 -7.31
N LYS A 52 0.44 12.07 -7.67
CA LYS A 52 1.53 12.31 -8.62
C LYS A 52 2.91 11.93 -8.10
N TYR A 53 3.21 12.27 -6.86
CA TYR A 53 4.57 12.20 -6.31
C TYR A 53 4.81 10.99 -5.41
N PHE A 54 3.74 10.32 -4.94
CA PHE A 54 3.84 9.18 -4.04
C PHE A 54 3.15 7.95 -4.61
N LYS A 55 1.81 7.93 -4.65
CA LYS A 55 1.04 6.73 -4.99
C LYS A 55 1.32 6.21 -6.40
N SER A 56 1.36 7.08 -7.42
CA SER A 56 1.68 6.67 -8.80
C SER A 56 3.11 6.14 -8.94
N VAL A 57 4.07 6.73 -8.22
CA VAL A 57 5.47 6.28 -8.22
C VAL A 57 5.57 4.89 -7.61
N LEU A 58 4.93 4.70 -6.46
CA LEU A 58 4.83 3.42 -5.74
C LEU A 58 4.19 2.34 -6.62
N MET A 59 2.98 2.60 -7.14
CA MET A 59 2.24 1.64 -7.97
C MET A 59 3.02 1.22 -9.21
N ARG A 60 3.65 2.17 -9.91
CA ARG A 60 4.45 1.87 -11.11
C ARG A 60 5.63 0.95 -10.79
N LYS A 61 6.39 1.26 -9.73
CA LYS A 61 7.55 0.45 -9.32
C LYS A 61 7.16 -0.93 -8.79
N LEU A 62 6.00 -1.05 -8.14
CA LEU A 62 5.47 -2.35 -7.70
C LEU A 62 5.00 -3.19 -8.88
N LYS A 63 4.29 -2.61 -9.86
CA LYS A 63 3.87 -3.34 -11.08
C LYS A 63 5.05 -3.88 -11.88
N SER A 64 6.16 -3.16 -11.93
CA SER A 64 7.37 -3.65 -12.62
C SER A 64 8.07 -4.79 -11.87
N LYS A 65 7.75 -5.03 -10.60
CA LYS A 65 8.34 -6.09 -9.77
C LYS A 65 7.42 -7.30 -9.62
N PHE A 66 6.11 -7.07 -9.53
CA PHE A 66 5.11 -8.10 -9.27
C PHE A 66 4.02 -8.00 -10.33
N ILE A 67 4.09 -8.81 -11.38
CA ILE A 67 3.21 -8.70 -12.55
C ILE A 67 1.74 -8.99 -12.17
N LYS A 68 1.54 -9.89 -11.20
CA LYS A 68 0.22 -10.37 -10.75
C LYS A 68 -0.37 -9.59 -9.56
N ILE A 69 0.20 -8.43 -9.22
CA ILE A 69 -0.31 -7.58 -8.14
C ILE A 69 -1.63 -6.90 -8.55
N ASN A 70 -2.63 -7.00 -7.69
CA ASN A 70 -3.93 -6.36 -7.86
C ASN A 70 -4.07 -5.19 -6.88
N PHE A 71 -4.13 -3.95 -7.38
CA PHE A 71 -4.39 -2.81 -6.51
C PHE A 71 -5.90 -2.65 -6.30
N LYS A 72 -6.34 -2.77 -5.05
CA LYS A 72 -7.75 -2.61 -4.68
C LYS A 72 -7.96 -1.33 -3.88
N SER A 73 -9.10 -0.68 -4.09
CA SER A 73 -9.54 0.41 -3.24
C SER A 73 -10.12 -0.15 -1.94
N LEU A 74 -10.02 0.64 -0.87
CA LEU A 74 -10.69 0.35 0.38
C LEU A 74 -12.21 0.51 0.19
N THR A 75 -12.95 -0.60 0.24
CA THR A 75 -14.42 -0.61 0.06
C THR A 75 -15.19 -0.47 1.37
N LYS A 76 -14.56 -0.85 2.48
CA LYS A 76 -15.13 -0.86 3.84
C LYS A 76 -14.13 -0.28 4.81
N LYS A 77 -14.58 0.36 5.89
CA LYS A 77 -13.64 0.95 6.85
C LYS A 77 -12.86 -0.17 7.58
N PRO A 78 -11.56 0.01 7.92
CA PRO A 78 -10.79 -1.01 8.62
C PRO A 78 -11.43 -1.50 9.92
N VAL A 79 -12.20 -0.62 10.60
CA VAL A 79 -12.97 -0.97 11.82
C VAL A 79 -13.96 -2.10 11.59
N GLU A 80 -14.58 -2.21 10.41
CA GLU A 80 -15.50 -3.31 10.09
C GLU A 80 -14.75 -4.65 10.06
N GLY A 81 -13.50 -4.66 9.57
CA GLY A 81 -12.64 -5.84 9.59
C GLY A 81 -12.29 -6.25 11.03
N ALA A 82 -11.94 -5.28 11.87
CA ALA A 82 -11.65 -5.52 13.28
C ALA A 82 -12.86 -6.11 14.04
N ILE A 83 -14.06 -5.56 13.82
CA ILE A 83 -15.31 -6.08 14.41
C ILE A 83 -15.55 -7.53 13.97
N LYS A 84 -15.42 -7.84 12.67
CA LYS A 84 -15.58 -9.21 12.16
C LYS A 84 -14.56 -10.19 12.75
N LEU A 85 -13.31 -9.74 12.93
CA LEU A 85 -12.27 -10.55 13.56
C LEU A 85 -12.60 -10.84 15.03
N ALA A 86 -13.10 -9.84 15.77
CA ALA A 86 -13.53 -10.03 17.15
C ALA A 86 -14.70 -11.02 17.26
N LEU A 87 -15.74 -10.85 16.43
CA LEU A 87 -16.90 -11.75 16.41
C LEU A 87 -16.49 -13.20 16.09
N ARG A 88 -15.58 -13.43 15.14
CA ARG A 88 -15.06 -14.79 14.85
C ARG A 88 -14.37 -15.45 16.05
N LYS A 89 -13.71 -14.66 16.91
CA LYS A 89 -13.05 -15.17 18.12
C LYS A 89 -14.02 -15.35 19.28
N SER A 90 -15.14 -14.63 19.30
CA SER A 90 -16.16 -14.72 20.34
C SER A 90 -17.10 -15.93 20.19
N VAL A 91 -17.18 -16.56 19.01
CA VAL A 91 -18.05 -17.73 18.73
C VAL A 91 -17.38 -19.07 19.13
N ILE A 92 -16.33 -19.05 19.95
CA ILE A 92 -15.63 -20.26 20.46
C ILE A 92 -15.93 -20.47 21.97
N PHE A 93 -17.14 -20.12 22.42
CA PHE A 93 -17.67 -20.52 23.74
C PHE A 93 -19.08 -21.06 23.59
#